data_AF-A0A7R9QLT8-F1
#
_entry.id   AF-A0A7R9QLT8-F1
#
_cell.length_a   1.000
_cell.length_b   1.000
_cell.length_c   1.000
_cell.angle_alpha   90.00
_cell.angle_beta   90.00
_cell.angle_gamma   90.00
#
_symmetry.space_group_name_H-M   'P 1'
#
loop_
_entity.id
_entity.type
_entity.pdbx_description
1 polymer ?
#
loop_
_entity_poly.entity_id
_entity_poly.type
_entity_poly.pdbx_seq_one_letter_code
_entity_poly.pdbx_strand_id
1 'polypeptide(L)'
;TAAAALIAASTTPQHHHVYENEHEENDDELVNGEIGVAFNNDGDGDSAIDVPRPEEERETEVSKKMGLQEQLKQLQQDLAMNKDDSKVTKNDVLHEENVRQGRDKYKTLRDIRKGNTKRRVDQFENM
;
A
#
# COMPACT_ATOMS: atom_id res chain seq x y z
N THR A 1 -13.32 -28.70 -32.49
CA THR A 1 -12.27 -29.71 -32.22
C THR A 1 -11.59 -29.37 -30.91
N ALA A 2 -11.16 -30.35 -30.11
CA ALA A 2 -10.57 -30.14 -28.78
C ALA A 2 -9.37 -29.18 -28.77
N ALA A 3 -8.64 -29.09 -29.89
CA ALA A 3 -7.54 -28.15 -30.09
C ALA A 3 -7.97 -26.67 -30.00
N ALA A 4 -9.17 -26.31 -30.47
CA ALA A 4 -9.66 -24.94 -30.41
C ALA A 4 -10.02 -24.50 -28.97
N ALA A 5 -10.50 -25.43 -28.14
CA ALA A 5 -10.82 -25.16 -26.74
C ALA A 5 -9.56 -24.97 -25.88
N LEU A 6 -8.47 -25.68 -26.19
CA LEU A 6 -7.20 -25.56 -25.47
C LEU A 6 -6.49 -24.21 -25.77
N ILE A 7 -6.59 -23.73 -27.01
CA ILE A 7 -6.09 -22.40 -27.38
C ILE A 7 -6.88 -21.31 -26.66
N ALA A 8 -8.21 -21.41 -26.61
CA ALA A 8 -9.05 -20.46 -25.88
C ALA A 8 -8.81 -20.44 -24.37
N ALA A 9 -8.43 -21.58 -23.76
CA ALA A 9 -8.11 -21.68 -22.34
C ALA A 9 -6.69 -21.19 -21.98
N SER A 10 -5.77 -21.16 -22.95
CA SER A 10 -4.38 -20.71 -22.76
C SER A 10 -4.14 -19.24 -23.15
N THR A 11 -5.08 -18.63 -23.87
CA THR A 11 -5.05 -17.20 -24.17
C THR A 11 -5.61 -16.41 -22.99
N THR A 12 -4.75 -15.66 -22.31
CA THR A 12 -5.15 -14.67 -21.30
C THR A 12 -6.09 -13.66 -21.97
N PRO A 13 -7.26 -13.33 -21.39
CA PRO A 13 -8.09 -12.26 -21.91
C PRO A 13 -7.26 -10.98 -22.01
N GLN A 14 -7.38 -10.27 -23.13
CA GLN A 14 -6.87 -8.90 -23.26
C GLN A 14 -7.30 -8.13 -22.00
N HIS A 15 -6.32 -7.58 -21.28
CA HIS A 15 -6.52 -6.81 -20.07
C HIS A 15 -7.75 -5.92 -20.25
N HIS A 16 -8.74 -6.07 -19.37
CA HIS A 16 -9.74 -5.04 -19.19
C HIS A 16 -8.95 -3.83 -18.65
N HIS A 17 -8.48 -2.98 -19.56
CA HIS A 17 -8.08 -1.63 -19.22
C HIS A 17 -9.31 -1.04 -18.55
N VAL A 18 -9.24 -0.98 -17.22
CA VAL A 18 -10.10 -0.09 -16.46
C VAL A 18 -9.87 1.26 -17.13
N TYR A 19 -10.90 1.79 -17.78
CA TYR A 19 -10.87 3.18 -18.21
C TYR A 19 -10.47 3.97 -16.96
N GLU A 20 -9.26 4.52 -16.98
CA GLU A 20 -8.93 5.58 -16.05
C GLU A 20 -10.04 6.60 -16.26
N ASN A 21 -10.78 6.91 -15.19
CA ASN A 21 -11.64 8.07 -15.23
C ASN A 21 -10.76 9.19 -15.76
N GLU A 22 -11.07 9.67 -16.96
CA GLU A 22 -10.64 10.98 -17.44
C GLU A 22 -11.29 11.96 -16.46
N HIS A 23 -10.67 12.10 -15.30
CA HIS A 23 -10.86 13.25 -14.44
C HIS A 23 -10.42 14.39 -15.34
N GLU A 24 -11.40 15.10 -15.89
CA GLU A 24 -11.19 16.40 -16.51
C GLU A 24 -10.20 17.14 -15.63
N GLU A 25 -8.98 17.29 -16.16
CA GLU A 25 -7.93 18.07 -15.55
C GLU A 25 -8.47 19.50 -15.48
N ASN A 26 -9.10 19.82 -14.35
CA ASN A 26 -9.16 21.18 -13.88
C ASN A 26 -7.75 21.50 -13.35
N ASP A 27 -6.82 21.64 -14.31
CA ASP A 27 -5.39 21.89 -14.15
C ASP A 27 -5.09 23.35 -13.75
N ASP A 28 -6.02 24.01 -13.05
CA ASP A 28 -5.89 25.43 -12.74
C ASP A 28 -5.86 25.75 -11.24
N GLU A 29 -5.92 24.78 -10.31
CA GLU A 29 -5.65 25.04 -8.87
C GLU A 29 -5.03 23.87 -8.08
N LEU A 30 -4.24 23.00 -8.71
CA LEU A 30 -3.31 22.18 -7.92
C LEU A 30 -2.12 23.06 -7.52
N VAL A 31 -2.21 23.64 -6.31
CA VAL A 31 -1.10 24.37 -5.68
C VAL A 31 0.04 23.38 -5.44
N ASN A 32 0.85 23.23 -6.47
CA ASN A 32 1.95 22.29 -6.52
C ASN A 32 3.10 22.94 -5.75
N GLY A 33 3.26 22.56 -4.48
CA GLY A 33 4.54 22.74 -3.78
C GLY A 33 4.84 24.10 -3.14
N GLU A 34 3.86 25.00 -3.00
CA GLU A 34 4.02 26.23 -2.19
C GLU A 34 3.14 26.21 -0.94
N ILE A 35 3.22 25.14 -0.14
CA ILE A 35 3.12 25.37 1.31
C ILE A 35 4.55 25.67 1.75
N GLY A 36 4.95 26.93 1.53
CA GLY A 36 6.06 27.51 2.26
C GLY A 36 5.69 27.49 3.73
N VAL A 37 5.88 26.35 4.39
CA VAL A 37 5.84 26.25 5.85
C VAL A 37 7.00 27.12 6.29
N ALA A 38 6.70 28.34 6.70
CA ALA A 38 7.64 29.16 7.42
C ALA A 38 8.11 28.32 8.61
N PHE A 39 9.34 27.83 8.53
CA PHE A 39 10.05 27.24 9.66
C PHE A 39 10.27 28.39 10.65
N ASN A 40 9.22 28.71 11.42
CA ASN A 40 9.35 29.59 12.57
C ASN A 40 10.20 28.81 13.57
N ASN A 41 11.48 29.15 13.59
CA ASN A 41 12.52 28.57 14.44
C ASN A 41 12.45 29.12 15.87
N ASP A 42 11.31 29.69 16.26
CA ASP A 42 11.15 30.45 17.49
C ASP A 42 10.07 29.81 18.36
N GLY A 43 10.51 28.89 19.23
CA GLY A 43 9.81 28.54 20.46
C GLY A 43 8.64 27.56 20.33
N ASP A 44 8.82 26.39 20.95
CA ASP A 44 7.79 25.38 21.23
C ASP A 44 7.38 24.49 20.04
N GLY A 45 8.20 23.47 19.79
CA GLY A 45 8.06 22.50 18.70
C GLY A 45 6.98 21.44 18.91
N ASP A 46 5.73 21.85 19.14
CA ASP A 46 4.59 20.92 19.26
C ASP A 46 3.49 21.13 18.20
N SER A 47 3.41 22.29 17.56
CA SER A 47 2.43 22.55 16.50
C SER A 47 3.01 22.36 15.11
N ALA A 48 3.45 21.13 14.82
CA ALA A 48 3.54 20.69 13.43
C ALA A 48 2.11 20.59 12.89
N ILE A 49 1.57 21.72 12.40
CA ILE A 49 0.41 21.86 11.51
C ILE A 49 -0.69 20.83 11.80
N ASP A 50 -1.77 21.27 12.45
CA ASP A 50 -3.01 20.51 12.69
C ASP A 50 -3.77 20.24 11.36
N VAL A 51 -3.07 19.63 10.40
CA VAL A 51 -3.67 19.01 9.22
C VAL A 51 -4.01 17.58 9.65
N PRO A 52 -5.31 17.23 9.62
CA PRO A 52 -5.73 15.87 9.92
C PRO A 52 -4.96 14.84 9.08
N ARG A 53 -4.47 13.78 9.73
CA ARG A 53 -3.82 12.62 9.09
C ARG A 53 -4.75 11.42 9.09
N PRO A 54 -5.84 11.43 8.30
CA PRO A 54 -6.88 10.39 8.35
C PRO A 54 -6.34 8.99 8.03
N GLU A 55 -5.23 8.89 7.31
CA GLU A 55 -4.58 7.63 7.01
C GLU A 55 -4.04 6.88 8.23
N GLU A 56 -3.79 7.58 9.34
CA GLU A 56 -3.35 6.97 10.58
C GLU A 56 -4.48 6.22 11.27
N GLU A 57 -5.75 6.52 10.99
CA GLU A 57 -6.90 5.79 11.55
C GLU A 57 -7.43 4.71 10.61
N ARG A 58 -6.91 4.63 9.38
CA ARG A 58 -7.36 3.65 8.38
C ARG A 58 -7.00 2.22 8.79
N GLU A 59 -7.86 1.32 8.32
CA GLU A 59 -7.68 -0.13 8.38
C GLU A 59 -7.82 -0.73 6.98
N THR A 60 -7.26 -1.92 6.77
CA THR A 60 -7.38 -2.64 5.51
C THR A 60 -8.79 -3.19 5.34
N GLU A 61 -9.28 -3.28 4.10
CA GLU A 61 -10.58 -3.90 3.81
C GLU A 61 -10.65 -5.36 4.29
N VAL A 62 -9.52 -6.06 4.23
CA VAL A 62 -9.38 -7.43 4.74
C VAL A 62 -9.66 -7.51 6.25
N SER A 63 -9.20 -6.52 7.02
CA SER A 63 -9.46 -6.46 8.47
C SER A 63 -10.94 -6.19 8.79
N LYS A 64 -11.63 -5.44 7.94
CA LYS A 64 -13.03 -5.05 8.15
C LYS A 64 -14.03 -6.13 7.72
N LYS A 65 -13.72 -6.85 6.63
CA LYS A 65 -14.64 -7.77 5.96
C LYS A 65 -14.22 -9.22 6.21
N MET A 66 -14.88 -9.87 7.16
CA MET A 66 -14.64 -11.30 7.47
C MET A 66 -14.74 -12.21 6.23
N GLY A 67 -15.70 -11.96 5.34
CA GLY A 67 -15.84 -12.73 4.10
C GLY A 67 -14.63 -12.60 3.17
N LEU A 68 -14.05 -11.40 3.05
CA LEU A 68 -12.86 -11.15 2.25
C LEU A 68 -11.63 -11.84 2.86
N GLN A 69 -11.50 -11.80 4.19
CA GLN A 69 -10.44 -12.49 4.90
C GLN A 69 -10.48 -14.01 4.66
N GLU A 70 -11.66 -14.62 4.75
CA GLU A 70 -11.81 -16.06 4.52
C GLU A 70 -11.55 -16.42 3.05
N GLN A 71 -12.04 -15.61 2.10
CA GLN A 71 -11.76 -15.80 0.67
C GLN A 71 -10.27 -15.77 0.35
N LEU A 72 -9.52 -14.80 0.91
CA LEU A 72 -8.08 -14.72 0.71
C LEU A 72 -7.34 -15.90 1.34
N LYS A 73 -7.78 -16.36 2.52
CA LYS A 73 -7.22 -17.53 3.19
C LYS A 73 -7.45 -18.81 2.39
N GLN A 74 -8.65 -18.99 1.83
CA GLN A 74 -8.94 -20.14 0.96
C GLN A 74 -8.07 -20.10 -0.30
N LEU A 75 -8.01 -18.96 -0.98
CA LEU A 75 -7.18 -18.81 -2.18
C LEU A 75 -5.70 -19.07 -1.88
N GLN A 76 -5.19 -18.62 -0.73
CA GLN A 76 -3.83 -18.89 -0.30
C GLN A 76 -3.57 -20.40 -0.14
N GLN A 77 -4.51 -21.15 0.43
CA GLN A 77 -4.38 -22.61 0.58
C GLN A 77 -4.39 -23.33 -0.79
N ASP A 78 -5.29 -22.92 -1.68
CA ASP A 78 -5.43 -23.53 -3.01
C ASP A 78 -4.18 -23.28 -3.88
N LEU A 79 -3.62 -22.07 -3.80
CA LEU A 79 -2.39 -21.70 -4.53
C LEU A 79 -1.13 -22.34 -3.93
N ALA A 80 -1.09 -22.57 -2.62
CA ALA A 80 0.08 -23.18 -1.96
C ALA A 80 0.40 -24.58 -2.52
N MET A 81 -0.60 -25.34 -2.98
CA MET A 81 -0.39 -26.65 -3.60
C MET A 81 0.35 -26.59 -4.93
N ASN A 82 0.29 -25.45 -5.63
CA ASN A 82 0.87 -25.26 -6.96
C ASN A 82 2.05 -24.28 -6.96
N LYS A 83 2.49 -23.82 -5.78
CA LYS A 83 3.58 -22.85 -5.64
C LYS A 83 4.91 -23.52 -6.02
N ASP A 84 5.65 -22.89 -6.93
CA ASP A 84 7.01 -23.26 -7.32
C ASP A 84 8.02 -22.42 -6.54
N ASP A 85 8.66 -23.02 -5.53
CA ASP A 85 9.58 -22.32 -4.63
C ASP A 85 10.83 -21.77 -5.33
N SER A 86 11.19 -22.32 -6.50
CA SER A 86 12.33 -21.80 -7.28
C SER A 86 12.07 -20.43 -7.91
N LYS A 87 10.81 -20.01 -7.99
CA LYS A 87 10.37 -18.75 -8.60
C LYS A 87 9.98 -17.67 -7.59
N VAL A 88 10.20 -17.92 -6.31
CA VAL A 88 9.91 -16.94 -5.24
C VAL A 88 10.80 -15.71 -5.42
N THR A 89 10.19 -14.53 -5.50
CA THR A 89 10.90 -13.27 -5.65
C THR A 89 11.26 -12.69 -4.28
N LYS A 90 12.16 -11.71 -4.26
CA LYS A 90 12.51 -10.97 -3.03
C LYS A 90 11.30 -10.28 -2.40
N ASN A 91 10.38 -9.77 -3.22
CA ASN A 91 9.18 -9.09 -2.73
C ASN A 91 8.21 -10.06 -2.07
N ASP A 92 8.13 -11.31 -2.56
CA ASP A 92 7.29 -12.35 -1.94
C ASP A 92 7.80 -12.69 -0.55
N VAL A 93 9.12 -12.86 -0.38
CA VAL A 93 9.74 -13.11 0.92
C VAL A 93 9.48 -11.95 1.90
N LEU A 94 9.64 -10.71 1.44
CA LEU A 94 9.34 -9.52 2.27
C LEU A 94 7.86 -9.44 2.65
N HIS A 95 6.97 -9.78 1.72
CA HIS A 95 5.54 -9.80 1.98
C HIS A 95 5.16 -10.86 3.00
N GLU A 96 5.64 -12.10 2.83
CA GLU A 96 5.41 -13.21 3.76
C GLU A 96 5.90 -12.85 5.17
N GLU A 97 7.06 -12.22 5.29
CA GLU A 97 7.60 -11.77 6.57
C GLU A 97 6.75 -10.65 7.20
N ASN A 98 6.28 -9.68 6.40
CA ASN A 98 5.39 -8.63 6.89
C ASN A 98 4.07 -9.21 7.40
N VAL A 99 3.47 -10.15 6.67
CA VAL A 99 2.24 -10.85 7.07
C VAL A 99 2.48 -11.67 8.34
N ARG A 100 3.62 -12.38 8.43
CA ARG A 100 4.01 -13.17 9.61
C ARG A 100 4.15 -12.31 10.87
N GLN A 101 4.65 -11.08 10.72
CA GLN A 101 4.74 -10.11 11.81
C GLN A 101 3.41 -9.36 12.08
N GLY A 102 2.35 -9.63 11.34
CA GLY A 102 1.06 -8.94 11.47
C GLY A 102 1.09 -7.47 11.02
N ARG A 103 2.08 -7.09 10.21
CA ARG A 103 2.20 -5.74 9.63
C ARG A 103 1.23 -5.58 8.47
N ASP A 104 0.64 -4.41 8.40
CA ASP A 104 -0.12 -3.97 7.23
C ASP A 104 0.30 -2.55 6.84
N LYS A 105 -0.24 -2.05 5.72
CA LYS A 105 0.10 -0.73 5.18
C LYS A 105 -0.12 0.40 6.19
N TYR A 106 -1.25 0.42 6.89
CA TYR A 106 -1.63 1.52 7.77
C TYR A 106 -0.98 1.41 9.16
N LYS A 107 -0.82 0.19 9.68
CA LYS A 107 -0.02 -0.07 10.89
C LYS A 107 1.42 0.39 10.69
N THR A 108 2.03 0.06 9.55
CA THR A 108 3.41 0.46 9.25
C THR A 108 3.52 1.98 9.12
N LEU A 109 2.57 2.64 8.44
CA LEU A 109 2.54 4.11 8.35
C LEU A 109 2.46 4.77 9.73
N ARG A 110 1.57 4.30 10.61
CA ARG A 110 1.49 4.77 12.00
C ARG A 110 2.83 4.60 12.71
N ASP A 111 3.44 3.43 12.60
CA ASP A 111 4.66 3.09 13.33
C ASP A 111 5.87 3.95 12.93
N ILE A 112 6.12 4.13 11.63
CA ILE A 112 7.26 4.93 11.14
C ILE A 112 7.07 6.44 11.35
N ARG A 113 5.83 6.89 11.58
CA ARG A 113 5.51 8.30 11.83
C ARG A 113 5.49 8.67 13.31
N LYS A 114 5.66 7.70 14.23
CA LYS A 114 5.76 7.98 15.66
C LYS A 114 6.94 8.91 15.95
N GLY A 115 6.74 9.81 16.92
CA GLY A 115 7.76 10.74 17.41
C GLY A 115 7.81 12.04 16.62
N ASN A 116 8.58 13.00 17.12
CA ASN A 116 8.73 14.30 16.49
C ASN A 116 9.58 14.23 15.21
N THR A 117 9.55 15.31 14.43
CA THR A 117 10.30 15.43 13.17
C THR A 117 11.80 15.23 13.39
N LYS A 118 12.38 15.83 14.45
CA LYS A 118 13.81 15.68 14.76
C LYS A 118 14.21 14.22 14.91
N ARG A 119 13.48 13.42 15.70
CA ARG A 119 13.79 12.01 15.91
C ARG A 119 13.77 11.20 14.61
N ARG A 120 12.80 11.48 13.73
CA ARG A 120 12.68 10.77 12.44
C ARG A 120 13.81 11.14 11.49
N VAL A 121 14.22 12.42 11.46
CA VAL A 121 15.40 12.87 10.70
C VAL A 121 16.68 12.25 11.27
N ASP A 122 16.88 12.32 12.59
CA ASP A 122 18.05 11.71 13.25
C ASP A 122 18.13 10.20 12.97
N GLN A 123 17.00 9.47 12.93
CA GLN A 123 16.98 8.05 12.57
C GLN A 123 17.39 7.83 11.12
N PHE A 124 16.89 8.65 10.19
CA PHE A 124 17.19 8.55 8.77
C PHE A 124 18.68 8.80 8.47
N GLU A 125 19.28 9.82 9.07
CA GLU A 125 20.72 10.13 8.89
C GLU A 125 21.66 9.03 9.45
N ASN A 126 21.13 8.11 10.26
CA ASN A 126 21.87 6.99 10.86
C ASN A 126 21.56 5.62 10.22
N MET A 127 20.80 5.56 9.11
CA MET A 127 20.52 4.33 8.35
C MET A 127 21.63 3.97 7.37
#